data_AF-A0A2N6AP71-F1
#
_entry.id   AF-A0A2N6AP71-F1
#
_cell.length_a   1.000
_cell.length_b   1.000
_cell.length_c   1.000
_cell.angle_alpha   90.00
_cell.angle_beta   90.00
_cell.angle_gamma   90.00
#
_symmetry.space_group_name_H-M   'P 1'
#
loop_
_entity.id
_entity.type
_entity.pdbx_description
1 polymer ?
#
loop_
_entity_poly.entity_id
_entity_poly.type
_entity_poly.pdbx_seq_one_letter_code
_entity_poly.pdbx_strand_id
1 'polypeptide(L)'
;MINNSYEAVMSRRNEIMKKAIGIDYEEFELKGTISFDYERMMEKTGYTLTEIIGIQEASGVGNTPIMEMKNITELARKISKNNKAARIFIKDEASNPSGSFKARRAATAVYHAKKMGYKGVVAATSGNYGAAVASQAAISGLKCIIVQECYDSSYKGQPEIIEKARKCEAFGAEVVQLTVGPELFYVFLKLLEETGYFNASLYTPFGIAGVETLGHELIMQCRERFGRDPDCVVCTNAGGGNLTGTARGIIKAGACETKVVGASVDLSGLHMASDGQFNRKSFTTGHTGFGIPFATWPDRTDVPRSAARPLRYMDRYVTVRQGEVFYMTEALAQLQGLERGPAGNTSLAAAFSIAQEMENDQMIVVQETEYTGAGKHIQPQLSFARENGIEIRFGDPKDEIPGKNIILPEHPSLLNAKDLDLTDIKKSYIENSLKKIGDRNLKDSEFEFLKKETR
;
A
#
# COMPACT_ATOMS: atom_id res chain seq x y z
N MET A 1 22.46 -28.84 -16.70
CA MET A 1 21.76 -28.24 -15.55
C MET A 1 21.77 -26.73 -15.73
N ILE A 2 20.68 -26.05 -15.38
CA ILE A 2 20.65 -24.58 -15.37
C ILE A 2 21.67 -24.09 -14.32
N ASN A 3 22.49 -23.10 -14.68
CA ASN A 3 23.44 -22.50 -13.74
C ASN A 3 22.68 -21.62 -12.74
N ASN A 4 22.74 -22.02 -11.46
CA ASN A 4 22.06 -21.40 -10.33
C ASN A 4 23.01 -20.56 -9.46
N SER A 5 24.17 -20.13 -9.95
CA SER A 5 24.94 -19.11 -9.25
C SER A 5 24.14 -17.80 -9.15
N TYR A 6 24.39 -16.99 -8.12
CA TYR A 6 23.68 -15.72 -7.92
C TYR A 6 23.79 -14.82 -9.16
N GLU A 7 24.99 -14.67 -9.71
CA GLU A 7 25.26 -13.87 -10.91
C GLU A 7 24.52 -14.42 -12.14
N ALA A 8 24.47 -15.75 -12.28
CA ALA A 8 23.79 -16.39 -13.39
C ALA A 8 22.28 -16.13 -13.36
N VAL A 9 21.63 -16.29 -12.20
CA VAL A 9 20.19 -16.01 -12.05
C VAL A 9 19.90 -14.52 -12.26
N MET A 10 20.70 -13.64 -11.66
CA MET A 10 20.53 -12.20 -11.78
C MET A 10 20.71 -11.71 -13.22
N SER A 11 21.62 -12.32 -14.00
CA SER A 11 21.80 -11.99 -15.42
C SER A 11 20.56 -12.31 -16.29
N ARG A 12 19.76 -13.31 -15.90
CA ARG A 12 18.54 -13.75 -16.59
C ARG A 12 17.25 -13.13 -16.03
N ARG A 13 17.33 -12.24 -15.03
CA ARG A 13 16.15 -11.72 -14.32
C ARG A 13 15.04 -11.20 -15.23
N ASN A 14 15.39 -10.46 -16.29
CA ASN A 14 14.41 -9.87 -17.20
C ASN A 14 13.64 -10.94 -17.98
N GLU A 15 14.32 -12.01 -18.39
CA GLU A 15 13.72 -13.14 -19.09
C GLU A 15 12.77 -13.92 -18.17
N ILE A 16 13.21 -14.21 -16.94
CA ILE A 16 12.40 -14.88 -15.91
C ILE A 16 11.13 -14.09 -15.65
N MET A 17 11.26 -12.78 -15.42
CA MET A 17 10.13 -11.89 -15.14
C MET A 17 9.16 -11.79 -16.32
N LYS A 18 9.68 -11.66 -17.56
CA LYS A 18 8.85 -11.62 -18.77
C LYS A 18 8.05 -12.92 -18.94
N LYS A 19 8.67 -14.08 -18.72
CA LYS A 19 7.99 -15.39 -18.78
C LYS A 19 6.93 -15.57 -17.68
N ALA A 20 7.19 -15.07 -16.48
CA ALA A 20 6.30 -15.22 -15.33
C ALA A 20 5.06 -14.31 -15.34
N ILE A 21 5.03 -13.28 -16.21
CA ILE A 21 3.93 -12.30 -16.24
C ILE A 21 3.27 -12.20 -17.61
N GLY A 22 4.04 -12.37 -18.69
CA GLY A 22 3.52 -12.26 -20.05
C GLY A 22 3.23 -10.83 -20.52
N ILE A 23 3.71 -9.80 -19.80
CA ILE A 23 3.59 -8.39 -20.23
C ILE A 23 4.92 -7.92 -20.81
N ASP A 24 4.87 -7.36 -22.02
CA ASP A 24 5.98 -6.63 -22.62
C ASP A 24 5.80 -5.13 -22.43
N TYR A 25 6.54 -4.55 -21.48
CA TYR A 25 6.43 -3.13 -21.15
C TYR A 25 7.04 -2.21 -22.22
N GLU A 26 7.92 -2.73 -23.08
CA GLU A 26 8.57 -1.95 -24.15
C GLU A 26 7.54 -1.40 -25.14
N GLU A 27 6.37 -2.04 -25.27
CA GLU A 27 5.29 -1.62 -26.17
C GLU A 27 4.66 -0.28 -25.78
N PHE A 28 4.83 0.13 -24.52
CA PHE A 28 4.34 1.41 -24.00
C PHE A 28 5.44 2.47 -23.98
N GLU A 29 6.70 2.09 -24.15
CA GLU A 29 7.82 3.03 -24.11
C GLU A 29 7.92 3.83 -25.40
N LEU A 30 8.18 5.13 -25.28
CA LEU A 30 8.52 5.96 -26.42
C LEU A 30 10.04 5.87 -26.64
N LYS A 31 10.44 5.16 -27.71
CA LYS A 31 11.85 4.85 -28.01
C LYS A 31 12.76 6.08 -27.97
N GLY A 32 13.88 5.95 -27.25
CA GLY A 32 14.86 7.02 -27.10
C GLY A 32 14.38 8.19 -26.23
N THR A 33 13.42 7.94 -25.33
CA THR A 33 12.91 8.91 -24.35
C THR A 33 12.71 8.23 -22.99
N ILE A 34 12.49 9.03 -21.94
CA ILE A 34 12.04 8.52 -20.62
C ILE A 34 10.53 8.29 -20.55
N SER A 35 9.78 8.76 -21.53
CA SER A 35 8.33 8.72 -21.56
C SER A 35 7.79 7.33 -21.89
N PHE A 36 6.60 7.05 -21.37
CA PHE A 36 5.80 5.91 -21.78
C PHE A 36 4.30 6.27 -21.73
N ASP A 37 3.51 5.57 -22.53
CA ASP A 37 2.07 5.78 -22.60
C ASP A 37 1.36 5.04 -21.46
N TYR A 38 1.23 5.74 -20.33
CA TYR A 38 0.59 5.22 -19.13
C TYR A 38 -0.89 4.87 -19.33
N GLU A 39 -1.65 5.69 -20.06
CA GLU A 39 -3.08 5.42 -20.23
C GLU A 39 -3.28 4.21 -21.15
N ARG A 40 -2.51 4.10 -22.24
CA ARG A 40 -2.51 2.89 -23.08
C ARG A 40 -2.11 1.63 -22.30
N MET A 41 -1.16 1.74 -21.38
CA MET A 41 -0.79 0.63 -20.48
C MET A 41 -1.97 0.22 -19.58
N MET A 42 -2.71 1.18 -19.05
CA MET A 42 -3.90 0.93 -18.22
C MET A 42 -5.12 0.45 -19.03
N GLU A 43 -5.24 0.82 -20.30
CA GLU A 43 -6.28 0.34 -21.21
C GLU A 43 -6.01 -1.11 -21.67
N LYS A 44 -4.73 -1.46 -21.86
CA LYS A 44 -4.32 -2.80 -22.30
C LYS A 44 -4.41 -3.88 -21.21
N THR A 45 -5.02 -3.57 -20.06
CA THR A 45 -5.35 -4.55 -19.01
C THR A 45 -6.18 -5.71 -19.56
N GLY A 46 -7.01 -5.44 -20.58
CA GLY A 46 -7.92 -6.43 -21.17
C GLY A 46 -9.17 -6.70 -20.34
N TYR A 47 -9.46 -5.83 -19.36
CA TYR A 47 -10.64 -5.94 -18.50
C TYR A 47 -11.29 -4.57 -18.30
N THR A 48 -12.61 -4.51 -18.48
CA THR A 48 -13.44 -3.38 -18.08
C THR A 48 -13.63 -3.35 -16.56
N LEU A 49 -14.03 -2.21 -16.02
CA LEU A 49 -14.31 -2.10 -14.58
C LEU A 49 -15.39 -3.08 -14.12
N THR A 50 -16.45 -3.27 -14.92
CA THR A 50 -17.54 -4.22 -14.65
C THR A 50 -17.05 -5.67 -14.63
N GLU A 51 -16.18 -6.06 -15.56
CA GLU A 51 -15.59 -7.41 -15.55
C GLU A 51 -14.72 -7.64 -14.31
N ILE A 52 -13.95 -6.63 -13.89
CA ILE A 52 -13.13 -6.71 -12.67
C ILE A 52 -14.02 -6.84 -11.42
N ILE A 53 -15.12 -6.07 -11.34
CA ILE A 53 -16.10 -6.21 -10.26
C ILE A 53 -16.64 -7.64 -10.24
N GLY A 54 -17.05 -8.19 -11.39
CA GLY A 54 -17.54 -9.57 -11.48
C GLY A 54 -16.49 -10.63 -11.08
N ILE A 55 -15.21 -10.41 -11.42
CA ILE A 55 -14.09 -11.27 -10.98
C ILE A 55 -13.96 -11.23 -9.45
N GLN A 56 -14.04 -10.05 -8.85
CA GLN A 56 -13.93 -9.86 -7.41
C GLN A 56 -15.13 -10.46 -6.67
N GLU A 57 -16.35 -10.21 -7.13
CA GLU A 57 -17.58 -10.77 -6.56
C GLU A 57 -17.55 -12.30 -6.57
N ALA A 58 -17.10 -12.90 -7.68
CA ALA A 58 -16.98 -14.35 -7.81
C ALA A 58 -15.99 -14.99 -6.81
N SER A 59 -15.08 -14.20 -6.23
CA SER A 59 -14.13 -14.64 -5.20
C SER A 59 -14.40 -14.01 -3.82
N GLY A 60 -15.59 -13.42 -3.62
CA GLY A 60 -16.02 -12.82 -2.36
C GLY A 60 -15.29 -11.53 -1.99
N VAL A 61 -14.68 -10.85 -2.95
CA VAL A 61 -13.93 -9.60 -2.79
C VAL A 61 -14.81 -8.41 -3.20
N GLY A 62 -14.66 -7.29 -2.49
CA GLY A 62 -15.45 -6.09 -2.74
C GLY A 62 -16.77 -6.08 -1.97
N ASN A 63 -17.62 -5.11 -2.30
CA ASN A 63 -18.86 -4.80 -1.57
C ASN A 63 -18.65 -4.69 -0.05
N THR A 64 -17.52 -4.09 0.36
CA THR A 64 -17.19 -3.95 1.78
C THR A 64 -18.03 -2.84 2.41
N PRO A 65 -18.27 -2.84 3.74
CA PRO A 65 -19.04 -1.78 4.37
C PRO A 65 -18.34 -0.42 4.37
N ILE A 66 -19.11 0.66 4.22
CA ILE A 66 -18.71 2.00 4.66
C ILE A 66 -19.37 2.31 6.00
N MET A 67 -18.64 2.77 7.00
CA MET A 67 -19.16 2.98 8.35
C MET A 67 -18.81 4.37 8.87
N GLU A 68 -19.78 5.05 9.47
CA GLU A 68 -19.53 6.33 10.15
C GLU A 68 -18.96 6.09 11.54
N MET A 69 -17.78 6.64 11.81
CA MET A 69 -17.10 6.53 13.10
C MET A 69 -17.60 7.62 14.05
N LYS A 70 -18.85 7.50 14.52
CA LYS A 70 -19.54 8.55 15.29
C LYS A 70 -18.76 8.97 16.55
N ASN A 71 -18.39 8.02 17.40
CA ASN A 71 -17.64 8.31 18.63
C ASN A 71 -16.25 8.93 18.37
N ILE A 72 -15.57 8.57 17.27
CA ILE A 72 -14.29 9.18 16.89
C ILE A 72 -14.51 10.59 16.35
N THR A 73 -15.56 10.80 15.55
CA THR A 73 -15.97 12.11 15.05
C THR A 73 -16.31 13.05 16.21
N GLU A 74 -17.07 12.58 17.20
CA GLU A 74 -17.42 13.34 18.40
C GLU A 74 -16.17 13.69 19.23
N LEU A 75 -15.24 12.74 19.37
CA LEU A 75 -13.95 13.01 20.02
C LEU A 75 -13.16 14.09 19.27
N ALA A 76 -13.05 13.99 17.94
CA ALA A 76 -12.37 14.98 17.11
C ALA A 76 -12.99 16.38 17.27
N ARG A 77 -14.33 16.48 17.25
CA ARG A 77 -15.05 17.74 17.49
C ARG A 77 -14.76 18.32 18.86
N LYS A 78 -14.83 17.48 19.91
CA LYS A 78 -14.64 17.89 21.30
C LYS A 78 -13.25 18.49 21.56
N ILE A 79 -12.22 17.98 20.89
CA ILE A 79 -10.83 18.45 21.08
C ILE A 79 -10.42 19.53 20.08
N SER A 80 -11.17 19.70 18.98
CA SER A 80 -10.89 20.72 17.99
C SER A 80 -11.02 22.14 18.58
N LYS A 81 -10.18 23.08 18.15
CA LYS A 81 -10.17 24.46 18.67
C LYS A 81 -11.50 25.19 18.49
N ASN A 82 -12.26 24.84 17.45
CA ASN A 82 -13.47 25.56 17.03
C ASN A 82 -14.75 24.71 17.17
N ASN A 83 -14.69 23.56 17.85
CA ASN A 83 -15.79 22.57 17.88
C ASN A 83 -16.24 22.14 16.47
N LYS A 84 -15.28 22.04 15.54
CA LYS A 84 -15.48 21.64 14.15
C LYS A 84 -14.67 20.39 13.84
N ALA A 85 -15.35 19.39 13.29
CA ALA A 85 -14.70 18.33 12.55
C ALA A 85 -15.68 17.68 11.56
N ALA A 86 -15.19 17.37 10.35
CA ALA A 86 -15.90 16.57 9.36
C ALA A 86 -16.28 15.20 9.94
N ARG A 87 -17.34 14.62 9.36
CA ARG A 87 -17.79 13.27 9.68
C ARG A 87 -16.77 12.26 9.13
N ILE A 88 -16.21 11.44 10.02
CA ILE A 88 -15.20 10.43 9.67
C ILE A 88 -15.88 9.12 9.33
N PHE A 89 -15.58 8.58 8.16
CA PHE A 89 -16.05 7.28 7.71
C PHE A 89 -14.87 6.35 7.47
N ILE A 90 -15.09 5.05 7.64
CA ILE A 90 -14.15 4.00 7.27
C ILE A 90 -14.78 3.14 6.19
N LYS A 91 -14.03 2.87 5.13
CA LYS A 91 -14.27 1.80 4.18
C LYS A 91 -13.58 0.53 4.71
N ASP A 92 -14.36 -0.40 5.25
CA ASP A 92 -13.84 -1.51 6.05
C ASP A 92 -13.34 -2.67 5.18
N GLU A 93 -12.18 -2.45 4.59
CA GLU A 93 -11.53 -3.40 3.71
C GLU A 93 -11.01 -4.66 4.44
N ALA A 94 -11.05 -4.68 5.77
CA ALA A 94 -10.87 -5.88 6.57
C ALA A 94 -11.97 -6.94 6.34
N SER A 95 -13.12 -6.55 5.77
CA SER A 95 -14.22 -7.46 5.43
C SER A 95 -13.96 -8.32 4.18
N ASN A 96 -12.88 -8.08 3.44
CA ASN A 96 -12.49 -8.97 2.35
C ASN A 96 -11.98 -10.34 2.87
N PRO A 97 -12.00 -11.43 2.06
CA PRO A 97 -11.60 -12.78 2.49
C PRO A 97 -10.19 -12.86 3.08
N SER A 98 -9.25 -12.08 2.54
CA SER A 98 -7.88 -12.02 3.06
C SER A 98 -7.73 -11.11 4.28
N GLY A 99 -8.76 -10.34 4.61
CA GLY A 99 -8.78 -9.36 5.69
C GLY A 99 -8.18 -7.98 5.33
N SER A 100 -8.01 -7.63 4.06
CA SER A 100 -7.55 -6.28 3.70
C SER A 100 -7.86 -5.94 2.24
N PHE A 101 -7.72 -4.67 1.87
CA PHE A 101 -7.97 -4.17 0.51
C PHE A 101 -7.14 -4.87 -0.57
N LYS A 102 -6.02 -5.46 -0.17
CA LYS A 102 -5.09 -6.16 -1.05
C LYS A 102 -5.73 -7.34 -1.79
N ALA A 103 -6.86 -7.85 -1.28
CA ALA A 103 -7.69 -8.83 -1.97
C ALA A 103 -8.17 -8.36 -3.35
N ARG A 104 -8.47 -7.06 -3.52
CA ARG A 104 -8.94 -6.47 -4.79
C ARG A 104 -7.93 -6.62 -5.92
N ARG A 105 -6.67 -6.31 -5.62
CA ARG A 105 -5.55 -6.53 -6.54
C ARG A 105 -5.28 -8.02 -6.75
N ALA A 106 -5.25 -8.80 -5.66
CA ALA A 106 -4.92 -10.22 -5.72
C ALA A 106 -5.95 -11.03 -6.52
N ALA A 107 -7.25 -10.75 -6.38
CA ALA A 107 -8.33 -11.41 -7.11
C ALA A 107 -8.10 -11.31 -8.62
N THR A 108 -7.81 -10.10 -9.10
CA THR A 108 -7.56 -9.84 -10.53
C THR A 108 -6.29 -10.53 -11.02
N ALA A 109 -5.19 -10.46 -10.25
CA ALA A 109 -3.93 -11.09 -10.62
C ALA A 109 -4.01 -12.63 -10.66
N VAL A 110 -4.64 -13.24 -9.65
CA VAL A 110 -4.81 -14.70 -9.58
C VAL A 110 -5.79 -15.19 -10.64
N TYR A 111 -6.88 -14.46 -10.88
CA TYR A 111 -7.80 -14.76 -11.98
C TYR A 111 -7.07 -14.75 -13.33
N HIS A 112 -6.25 -13.72 -13.58
CA HIS A 112 -5.46 -13.62 -14.81
C HIS A 112 -4.49 -14.80 -14.95
N ALA A 113 -3.77 -15.16 -13.88
CA ALA A 113 -2.89 -16.33 -13.86
C ALA A 113 -3.64 -17.62 -14.21
N LYS A 114 -4.81 -17.85 -13.61
CA LYS A 114 -5.65 -19.01 -13.89
C LYS A 114 -6.13 -19.03 -15.35
N LYS A 115 -6.58 -17.88 -15.87
CA LYS A 115 -7.01 -17.71 -17.27
C LYS A 115 -5.89 -18.04 -18.26
N MET A 116 -4.64 -17.68 -17.93
CA MET A 116 -3.46 -18.00 -18.74
C MET A 116 -2.97 -19.46 -18.58
N GLY A 117 -3.61 -20.26 -17.73
CA GLY A 117 -3.28 -21.68 -17.57
C GLY A 117 -2.13 -21.99 -16.61
N TYR A 118 -1.64 -20.99 -15.85
CA TYR A 118 -0.61 -21.21 -14.83
C TYR A 118 -1.10 -22.17 -13.75
N LYS A 119 -0.19 -23.01 -13.24
CA LYS A 119 -0.49 -24.01 -12.19
C LYS A 119 -0.40 -23.44 -10.77
N GLY A 120 0.21 -22.28 -10.63
CA GLY A 120 0.38 -21.60 -9.35
C GLY A 120 0.86 -20.17 -9.51
N VAL A 121 0.96 -19.48 -8.39
CA VAL A 121 1.41 -18.10 -8.27
C VAL A 121 2.53 -18.00 -7.23
N VAL A 122 3.47 -17.09 -7.46
CA VAL A 122 4.50 -16.71 -6.47
C VAL A 122 4.41 -15.22 -6.20
N ALA A 123 4.53 -14.83 -4.93
CA ALA A 123 4.69 -13.44 -4.54
C ALA A 123 5.79 -13.27 -3.48
N ALA A 124 6.75 -12.39 -3.74
CA ALA A 124 7.64 -11.81 -2.76
C ALA A 124 7.00 -10.59 -2.07
N THR A 125 6.72 -10.68 -0.76
CA THR A 125 6.16 -9.60 0.05
C THR A 125 6.12 -9.95 1.55
N SER A 126 6.47 -9.00 2.42
CA SER A 126 6.29 -9.10 3.88
C SER A 126 5.00 -8.41 4.39
N GLY A 127 4.14 -7.94 3.48
CA GLY A 127 2.89 -7.24 3.82
C GLY A 127 1.64 -8.13 3.67
N ASN A 128 0.44 -7.57 3.88
CA ASN A 128 -0.81 -8.35 3.71
C ASN A 128 -1.04 -8.85 2.27
N TYR A 129 -0.19 -8.46 1.31
CA TYR A 129 -0.36 -8.87 -0.08
C TYR A 129 -0.14 -10.37 -0.23
N GLY A 130 0.76 -10.96 0.56
CA GLY A 130 0.99 -12.40 0.57
C GLY A 130 -0.27 -13.15 0.99
N ALA A 131 -0.89 -12.72 2.10
CA ALA A 131 -2.15 -13.29 2.56
C ALA A 131 -3.29 -13.10 1.55
N ALA A 132 -3.31 -11.98 0.81
CA ALA A 132 -4.29 -11.75 -0.25
C ALA A 132 -4.09 -12.69 -1.46
N VAL A 133 -2.85 -12.86 -1.92
CA VAL A 133 -2.52 -13.79 -3.00
C VAL A 133 -2.81 -15.22 -2.58
N ALA A 134 -2.42 -15.63 -1.38
CA ALA A 134 -2.70 -16.96 -0.83
C ALA A 134 -4.20 -17.24 -0.73
N SER A 135 -4.98 -16.30 -0.17
CA SER A 135 -6.44 -16.40 -0.09
C SER A 135 -7.08 -16.58 -1.47
N GLN A 136 -6.72 -15.75 -2.45
CA GLN A 136 -7.32 -15.78 -3.78
C GLN A 136 -6.85 -16.99 -4.60
N ALA A 137 -5.61 -17.44 -4.41
CA ALA A 137 -5.07 -18.66 -5.01
C ALA A 137 -5.82 -19.90 -4.48
N ALA A 138 -6.07 -19.97 -3.18
CA ALA A 138 -6.85 -21.05 -2.56
C ALA A 138 -8.27 -21.12 -3.15
N ILE A 139 -8.99 -19.98 -3.23
CA ILE A 139 -10.33 -19.90 -3.85
C ILE A 139 -10.28 -20.34 -5.32
N SER A 140 -9.22 -19.98 -6.03
CA SER A 140 -9.04 -20.29 -7.45
C SER A 140 -8.54 -21.71 -7.72
N GLY A 141 -8.14 -22.46 -6.69
CA GLY A 141 -7.52 -23.79 -6.83
C GLY A 141 -6.12 -23.76 -7.45
N LEU A 142 -5.37 -22.67 -7.27
CA LEU A 142 -3.97 -22.54 -7.70
C LEU A 142 -3.01 -22.81 -6.53
N LYS A 143 -1.86 -23.40 -6.83
CA LYS A 143 -0.76 -23.49 -5.86
C LYS A 143 -0.21 -22.08 -5.57
N CYS A 144 0.26 -21.85 -4.35
CA CYS A 144 0.75 -20.53 -3.93
C CYS A 144 2.06 -20.65 -3.15
N ILE A 145 3.04 -19.84 -3.53
CA ILE A 145 4.30 -19.68 -2.79
C ILE A 145 4.46 -18.21 -2.41
N ILE A 146 4.67 -17.94 -1.12
CA ILE A 146 4.93 -16.59 -0.60
C ILE A 146 6.37 -16.53 -0.09
N VAL A 147 7.17 -15.59 -0.63
CA VAL A 147 8.55 -15.34 -0.20
C VAL A 147 8.58 -14.06 0.63
N GLN A 148 9.19 -14.09 1.81
CA GLN A 148 9.16 -12.95 2.73
C GLN A 148 10.42 -12.83 3.59
N GLU A 149 10.88 -11.59 3.75
CA GLU A 149 11.90 -11.22 4.74
C GLU A 149 11.21 -11.11 6.11
N CYS A 150 11.47 -12.07 6.99
CA CYS A 150 10.86 -12.11 8.31
C CYS A 150 11.84 -11.68 9.40
N TYR A 151 13.13 -11.86 9.17
CA TYR A 151 14.17 -11.86 10.19
C TYR A 151 15.27 -10.83 9.89
N ASP A 152 15.93 -10.33 10.93
CA ASP A 152 17.27 -9.76 10.80
C ASP A 152 18.34 -10.87 10.72
N SER A 153 19.62 -10.49 10.57
CA SER A 153 20.77 -11.39 10.54
C SER A 153 20.98 -12.20 11.83
N SER A 154 20.36 -11.77 12.93
CA SER A 154 20.35 -12.49 14.22
C SER A 154 19.13 -13.41 14.34
N TYR A 155 18.38 -13.62 13.26
CA TYR A 155 17.17 -14.43 13.21
C TYR A 155 16.04 -13.94 14.14
N LYS A 156 16.07 -12.66 14.51
CA LYS A 156 14.98 -12.05 15.28
C LYS A 156 13.90 -11.58 14.31
N GLY A 157 12.70 -12.17 14.45
CA GLY A 157 11.62 -11.95 13.51
C GLY A 157 10.63 -10.88 13.94
N GLN A 158 10.13 -10.09 12.98
CA GLN A 158 9.09 -9.09 13.26
C GLN A 158 7.75 -9.76 13.51
N PRO A 159 7.06 -9.48 14.64
CA PRO A 159 5.80 -10.13 14.98
C PRO A 159 4.74 -9.98 13.88
N GLU A 160 4.65 -8.78 13.29
CA GLU A 160 3.66 -8.50 12.24
C GLU A 160 3.87 -9.36 10.99
N ILE A 161 5.13 -9.62 10.61
CA ILE A 161 5.48 -10.42 9.44
C ILE A 161 5.26 -11.91 9.73
N ILE A 162 5.66 -12.38 10.92
CA ILE A 162 5.44 -13.76 11.34
C ILE A 162 3.94 -14.10 11.35
N GLU A 163 3.10 -13.20 11.84
CA GLU A 163 1.65 -13.43 11.84
C GLU A 163 1.07 -13.48 10.41
N LYS A 164 1.58 -12.65 9.50
CA LYS A 164 1.20 -12.69 8.08
C LYS A 164 1.63 -14.01 7.43
N ALA A 165 2.80 -14.55 7.81
CA ALA A 165 3.27 -15.87 7.40
C ALA A 165 2.23 -16.94 7.72
N ARG A 166 1.83 -17.01 8.99
CA ARG A 166 0.86 -17.99 9.50
C ARG A 166 -0.47 -17.88 8.79
N LYS A 167 -0.91 -16.67 8.48
CA LYS A 167 -2.12 -16.46 7.69
C LYS A 167 -2.00 -16.99 6.26
N CYS A 168 -0.84 -16.87 5.62
CA CYS A 168 -0.59 -17.48 4.31
C CYS A 168 -0.61 -19.01 4.39
N GLU A 169 0.04 -19.60 5.40
CA GLU A 169 0.05 -21.05 5.65
C GLU A 169 -1.35 -21.58 5.92
N ALA A 170 -2.18 -20.85 6.67
CA ALA A 170 -3.58 -21.19 6.93
C ALA A 170 -4.43 -21.25 5.65
N PHE A 171 -4.05 -20.52 4.61
CA PHE A 171 -4.66 -20.62 3.27
C PHE A 171 -4.05 -21.71 2.39
N GLY A 172 -3.08 -22.47 2.90
CA GLY A 172 -2.41 -23.56 2.18
C GLY A 172 -1.28 -23.10 1.26
N ALA A 173 -0.77 -21.88 1.42
CA ALA A 173 0.42 -21.45 0.70
C ALA A 173 1.69 -22.04 1.32
N GLU A 174 2.66 -22.36 0.48
CA GLU A 174 4.03 -22.63 0.91
C GLU A 174 4.72 -21.29 1.21
N VAL A 175 5.35 -21.16 2.38
CA VAL A 175 5.94 -19.89 2.82
C VAL A 175 7.45 -20.04 2.98
N VAL A 176 8.18 -19.23 2.23
CA VAL A 176 9.64 -19.14 2.28
C VAL A 176 10.03 -17.93 3.10
N GLN A 177 10.58 -18.16 4.29
CA GLN A 177 10.99 -17.13 5.22
C GLN A 177 12.50 -16.92 5.16
N LEU A 178 12.93 -15.68 4.95
CA LEU A 178 14.32 -15.30 4.78
C LEU A 178 14.69 -14.18 5.75
N THR A 179 15.99 -13.95 5.90
CA THR A 179 16.51 -12.70 6.46
C THR A 179 16.28 -11.53 5.50
N VAL A 180 16.39 -10.30 6.00
CA VAL A 180 16.38 -9.10 5.16
C VAL A 180 17.67 -9.03 4.34
N GLY A 181 17.55 -8.88 3.03
CA GLY A 181 18.71 -8.86 2.15
C GLY A 181 18.45 -9.21 0.68
N PRO A 182 19.49 -9.16 -0.16
CA PRO A 182 19.38 -9.40 -1.60
C PRO A 182 18.96 -10.84 -1.95
N GLU A 183 19.08 -11.78 -1.01
CA GLU A 183 18.72 -13.19 -1.18
C GLU A 183 17.24 -13.37 -1.52
N LEU A 184 16.34 -12.51 -1.04
CA LEU A 184 14.91 -12.65 -1.33
C LEU A 184 14.65 -12.60 -2.83
N PHE A 185 15.26 -11.65 -3.54
CA PHE A 185 15.02 -11.50 -4.97
C PHE A 185 15.63 -12.67 -5.76
N TYR A 186 16.81 -13.14 -5.35
CA TYR A 186 17.43 -14.33 -5.92
C TYR A 186 16.57 -15.59 -5.74
N VAL A 187 16.10 -15.87 -4.52
CA VAL A 187 15.24 -17.01 -4.21
C VAL A 187 13.92 -16.92 -4.97
N PHE A 188 13.34 -15.72 -5.04
CA PHE A 188 12.12 -15.46 -5.78
C PHE A 188 12.25 -15.77 -7.29
N LEU A 189 13.31 -15.28 -7.95
CA LEU A 189 13.59 -15.56 -9.36
C LEU A 189 13.79 -17.06 -9.61
N LYS A 190 14.54 -17.73 -8.73
CA LYS A 190 14.77 -19.16 -8.81
C LYS A 190 13.46 -19.95 -8.72
N LEU A 191 12.59 -19.60 -7.77
CA LEU A 191 11.27 -20.24 -7.64
C LEU A 191 10.40 -20.03 -8.88
N LEU A 192 10.42 -18.84 -9.48
CA LEU A 192 9.70 -18.61 -10.75
C LEU A 192 10.23 -19.48 -11.89
N GLU A 193 11.56 -19.62 -12.02
CA GLU A 193 12.20 -20.44 -13.07
C GLU A 193 11.93 -21.95 -12.86
N GLU A 194 12.00 -22.43 -11.63
CA GLU A 194 11.81 -23.85 -11.28
C GLU A 194 10.34 -24.29 -11.36
N THR A 195 9.41 -23.44 -10.94
CA THR A 195 7.98 -23.79 -10.87
C THR A 195 7.20 -23.42 -12.13
N GLY A 196 7.70 -22.45 -12.90
CA GLY A 196 6.95 -21.85 -14.02
C GLY A 196 5.67 -21.13 -13.58
N TYR A 197 5.55 -20.76 -12.31
CA TYR A 197 4.38 -20.08 -11.77
C TYR A 197 4.31 -18.61 -12.18
N PHE A 198 3.11 -18.06 -12.07
CA PHE A 198 2.85 -16.66 -12.36
C PHE A 198 3.42 -15.75 -11.27
N ASN A 199 4.06 -14.65 -11.65
CA ASN A 199 4.52 -13.64 -10.70
C ASN A 199 3.39 -12.68 -10.33
N ALA A 200 2.87 -12.80 -9.11
CA ALA A 200 1.82 -11.94 -8.60
C ALA A 200 2.35 -10.66 -7.90
N SER A 201 3.65 -10.52 -7.64
CA SER A 201 4.22 -9.41 -6.84
C SER A 201 4.14 -8.03 -7.47
N LEU A 202 4.02 -7.93 -8.80
CA LEU A 202 4.18 -6.66 -9.51
C LEU A 202 2.91 -5.82 -9.55
N TYR A 203 3.06 -4.49 -9.47
CA TYR A 203 1.98 -3.54 -9.75
C TYR A 203 1.70 -3.51 -11.26
N THR A 204 1.12 -4.61 -11.74
CA THR A 204 0.65 -4.73 -13.12
C THR A 204 -0.54 -3.81 -13.36
N PRO A 205 -0.82 -3.46 -14.62
CA PRO A 205 -1.97 -2.62 -14.96
C PRO A 205 -3.28 -3.22 -14.44
N PHE A 206 -3.51 -4.53 -14.61
CA PHE A 206 -4.73 -5.18 -14.14
C PHE A 206 -4.77 -5.28 -12.61
N GLY A 207 -3.61 -5.34 -11.96
CA GLY A 207 -3.53 -5.28 -10.50
C GLY A 207 -3.98 -3.94 -9.94
N ILE A 208 -3.59 -2.83 -10.58
CA ILE A 208 -4.08 -1.49 -10.24
C ILE A 208 -5.55 -1.33 -10.60
N ALA A 209 -5.98 -1.83 -11.76
CA ALA A 209 -7.39 -1.82 -12.14
C ALA A 209 -8.27 -2.59 -11.14
N GLY A 210 -7.75 -3.66 -10.52
CA GLY A 210 -8.38 -4.31 -9.38
C GLY A 210 -8.68 -3.34 -8.23
N VAL A 211 -7.73 -2.48 -7.86
CA VAL A 211 -7.91 -1.48 -6.79
C VAL A 211 -8.84 -0.33 -7.21
N GLU A 212 -8.99 -0.03 -8.50
CA GLU A 212 -9.93 1.01 -8.99
C GLU A 212 -11.38 0.73 -8.60
N THR A 213 -11.76 -0.55 -8.45
CA THR A 213 -13.07 -0.92 -7.92
C THR A 213 -13.35 -0.32 -6.54
N LEU A 214 -12.33 -0.15 -5.69
CA LEU A 214 -12.48 0.40 -4.35
C LEU A 214 -12.90 1.87 -4.38
N GLY A 215 -12.20 2.66 -5.18
CA GLY A 215 -12.52 4.07 -5.37
C GLY A 215 -13.90 4.26 -6.00
N HIS A 216 -14.25 3.42 -6.98
CA HIS A 216 -15.58 3.47 -7.58
C HIS A 216 -16.67 3.08 -6.57
N GLU A 217 -16.48 1.96 -5.87
CA GLU A 217 -17.44 1.41 -4.90
C GLU A 217 -17.69 2.36 -3.74
N LEU A 218 -16.65 2.99 -3.16
CA LEU A 218 -16.85 3.94 -2.06
C LEU A 218 -17.68 5.15 -2.48
N ILE A 219 -17.48 5.67 -3.70
CA ILE A 219 -18.26 6.79 -4.24
C ILE A 219 -19.72 6.38 -4.41
N MET A 220 -19.96 5.23 -5.04
CA MET A 220 -21.32 4.73 -5.25
C MET A 220 -22.05 4.49 -3.93
N GLN A 221 -21.39 3.90 -2.93
CA GLN A 221 -21.98 3.70 -1.60
C GLN A 221 -22.23 5.02 -0.86
N CYS A 222 -21.35 6.02 -0.98
CA CYS A 222 -21.58 7.35 -0.41
C CYS A 222 -22.82 8.02 -1.03
N ARG A 223 -22.95 7.98 -2.36
CA ARG A 223 -24.12 8.51 -3.07
C ARG A 223 -25.40 7.80 -2.66
N GLU A 224 -25.38 6.48 -2.62
CA GLU A 224 -26.55 5.67 -2.23
C GLU A 224 -27.01 5.97 -0.80
N ARG A 225 -26.07 6.07 0.15
CA ARG A 225 -26.41 6.17 1.57
C ARG A 225 -26.56 7.59 2.10
N PHE A 226 -25.87 8.54 1.48
CA PHE A 226 -25.76 9.92 1.98
C PHE A 226 -26.12 10.96 0.92
N GLY A 227 -26.45 10.56 -0.31
CA GLY A 227 -26.91 11.45 -1.37
C GLY A 227 -25.83 12.36 -1.96
N ARG A 228 -24.55 12.15 -1.63
CA ARG A 228 -23.42 12.98 -2.09
C ARG A 228 -22.10 12.22 -2.13
N ASP A 229 -21.14 12.79 -2.84
CA ASP A 229 -19.74 12.36 -2.83
C ASP A 229 -19.04 12.82 -1.53
N PRO A 230 -17.99 12.09 -1.08
CA PRO A 230 -17.15 12.54 0.00
C PRO A 230 -16.31 13.74 -0.44
N ASP A 231 -16.09 14.69 0.49
CA ASP A 231 -15.22 15.85 0.25
C ASP A 231 -13.74 15.41 0.17
N CYS A 232 -13.36 14.39 0.94
CA CYS A 232 -12.00 13.92 1.07
C CYS A 232 -11.93 12.39 1.25
N VAL A 233 -10.95 11.75 0.62
CA VAL A 233 -10.58 10.35 0.81
C VAL A 233 -9.11 10.26 1.23
N VAL A 234 -8.85 9.67 2.39
CA VAL A 234 -7.50 9.49 2.93
C VAL A 234 -7.03 8.06 2.68
N CYS A 235 -5.91 7.92 1.98
CA CYS A 235 -5.31 6.64 1.61
C CYS A 235 -3.95 6.48 2.28
N THR A 236 -3.70 5.33 2.91
CA THR A 236 -2.35 4.95 3.30
C THR A 236 -1.47 4.85 2.05
N ASN A 237 -0.40 5.64 1.99
CA ASN A 237 0.57 5.63 0.90
C ASN A 237 1.84 4.87 1.31
N ALA A 238 2.24 3.92 0.46
CA ALA A 238 3.49 3.17 0.57
C ALA A 238 4.05 2.89 -0.83
N GLY A 239 3.71 1.75 -1.43
CA GLY A 239 4.06 1.44 -2.82
C GLY A 239 3.25 2.17 -3.88
N GLY A 240 2.42 3.16 -3.49
CA GLY A 240 1.60 3.97 -4.39
C GLY A 240 0.36 3.31 -4.99
N GLY A 241 0.30 1.98 -5.06
CA GLY A 241 -0.79 1.28 -5.76
C GLY A 241 -2.17 1.49 -5.15
N ASN A 242 -2.24 1.59 -3.81
CA ASN A 242 -3.50 1.82 -3.10
C ASN A 242 -4.13 3.18 -3.48
N LEU A 243 -3.34 4.25 -3.35
CA LEU A 243 -3.75 5.60 -3.68
C LEU A 243 -4.06 5.74 -5.17
N THR A 244 -3.18 5.23 -6.04
CA THR A 244 -3.36 5.29 -7.50
C THR A 244 -4.68 4.63 -7.92
N GLY A 245 -4.92 3.39 -7.47
CA GLY A 245 -6.14 2.67 -7.81
C GLY A 245 -7.38 3.37 -7.26
N THR A 246 -7.37 3.75 -5.98
CA THR A 246 -8.50 4.46 -5.36
C THR A 246 -8.84 5.74 -6.11
N ALA A 247 -7.85 6.61 -6.38
CA ALA A 247 -8.10 7.87 -7.08
C ALA A 247 -8.62 7.66 -8.51
N ARG A 248 -8.07 6.70 -9.25
CA ARG A 248 -8.57 6.35 -10.59
C ARG A 248 -9.99 5.81 -10.54
N GLY A 249 -10.34 5.03 -9.51
CA GLY A 249 -11.70 4.57 -9.24
C GLY A 249 -12.68 5.72 -8.99
N ILE A 250 -12.28 6.70 -8.17
CA ILE A 250 -13.06 7.91 -7.88
C ILE A 250 -13.32 8.70 -9.17
N ILE A 251 -12.29 8.89 -10.01
CA ILE A 251 -12.40 9.56 -11.31
C ILE A 251 -13.35 8.78 -12.24
N LYS A 252 -13.26 7.45 -12.28
CA LYS A 252 -14.16 6.60 -13.08
C LYS A 252 -15.62 6.70 -12.61
N ALA A 253 -15.87 6.96 -11.34
CA ALA A 253 -17.20 7.24 -10.81
C ALA A 253 -17.68 8.69 -11.06
N GLY A 254 -16.85 9.54 -11.68
CA GLY A 254 -17.16 10.94 -12.00
C GLY A 254 -17.02 11.91 -10.82
N ALA A 255 -16.45 11.49 -9.70
CA ALA A 255 -16.30 12.30 -8.49
C ALA A 255 -14.98 13.11 -8.50
N CYS A 256 -14.77 13.94 -9.52
CA CYS A 256 -13.51 14.66 -9.74
C CYS A 256 -13.18 15.75 -8.69
N GLU A 257 -14.17 16.18 -7.91
CA GLU A 257 -13.99 17.20 -6.85
C GLU A 257 -13.58 16.58 -5.51
N THR A 258 -13.73 15.26 -5.34
CA THR A 258 -13.29 14.55 -4.13
C THR A 258 -11.76 14.60 -4.03
N LYS A 259 -11.25 15.17 -2.94
CA LYS A 259 -9.81 15.27 -2.69
C LYS A 259 -9.22 13.94 -2.25
N VAL A 260 -8.03 13.61 -2.75
CA VAL A 260 -7.29 12.41 -2.37
C VAL A 260 -6.05 12.79 -1.57
N VAL A 261 -6.02 12.35 -0.31
CA VAL A 261 -4.91 12.61 0.61
C VAL A 261 -4.10 11.34 0.81
N GLY A 262 -2.79 11.42 0.57
CA GLY A 262 -1.84 10.37 0.97
C GLY A 262 -1.45 10.52 2.43
N ALA A 263 -1.32 9.41 3.16
CA ALA A 263 -0.81 9.39 4.53
C ALA A 263 0.30 8.34 4.69
N SER A 264 1.40 8.70 5.35
CA SER A 264 2.45 7.75 5.71
C SER A 264 2.95 7.93 7.14
N VAL A 265 3.37 6.84 7.78
CA VAL A 265 4.12 6.93 9.03
C VAL A 265 5.52 7.48 8.78
N ASP A 266 5.94 8.49 9.53
CA ASP A 266 7.27 9.05 9.45
C ASP A 266 8.30 8.10 10.07
N LEU A 267 9.15 7.53 9.22
CA LEU A 267 10.32 6.76 9.61
C LEU A 267 11.61 7.39 9.06
N SER A 268 11.63 8.71 8.90
CA SER A 268 12.79 9.44 8.39
C SER A 268 14.06 9.07 9.17
N GLY A 269 15.13 8.77 8.44
CA GLY A 269 16.40 8.31 8.99
C GLY A 269 16.54 6.79 9.17
N LEU A 270 15.46 6.01 8.99
CA LEU A 270 15.55 4.55 8.94
C LEU A 270 15.56 4.04 7.49
N HIS A 271 16.49 3.13 7.22
CA HIS A 271 16.66 2.44 5.96
C HIS A 271 16.07 1.03 6.06
N MET A 272 14.98 0.80 5.34
CA MET A 272 14.14 -0.40 5.53
C MET A 272 14.79 -1.72 5.12
N ALA A 273 15.77 -1.66 4.22
CA ALA A 273 16.57 -2.81 3.80
C ALA A 273 17.92 -2.91 4.56
N SER A 274 18.13 -2.06 5.57
CA SER A 274 19.32 -2.18 6.43
C SER A 274 19.03 -3.20 7.53
N ASP A 275 19.88 -4.21 7.64
CA ASP A 275 19.80 -5.25 8.66
C ASP A 275 19.70 -4.67 10.08
N GLY A 276 20.63 -3.78 10.45
CA GLY A 276 20.67 -3.17 11.79
C GLY A 276 19.51 -2.20 12.10
N GLN A 277 18.72 -1.82 11.10
CA GLN A 277 17.55 -0.94 11.26
C GLN A 277 16.23 -1.66 10.97
N PHE A 278 16.27 -2.88 10.43
CA PHE A 278 15.10 -3.64 10.04
C PHE A 278 14.13 -3.81 11.21
N ASN A 279 14.64 -4.23 12.37
CA ASN A 279 13.86 -4.45 13.59
C ASN A 279 13.67 -3.20 14.46
N ARG A 280 14.05 -2.02 13.95
CA ARG A 280 13.80 -0.74 14.63
C ARG A 280 12.53 -0.02 14.15
N LYS A 281 11.82 -0.59 13.17
CA LYS A 281 10.51 -0.11 12.72
C LYS A 281 9.40 -0.89 13.41
N SER A 282 8.28 -0.23 13.65
CA SER A 282 7.07 -0.87 14.22
C SER A 282 5.98 -1.13 13.18
N PHE A 283 6.23 -0.77 11.93
CA PHE A 283 5.32 -0.89 10.80
C PHE A 283 6.04 -1.52 9.62
N THR A 284 5.45 -2.57 9.05
CA THR A 284 5.99 -3.23 7.85
C THR A 284 5.62 -2.52 6.54
N THR A 285 4.60 -1.65 6.55
CA THR A 285 4.15 -0.88 5.39
C THR A 285 3.53 0.45 5.82
N GLY A 286 3.14 1.27 4.84
CA GLY A 286 2.45 2.55 5.12
C GLY A 286 3.35 3.66 5.62
N HIS A 287 4.66 3.58 5.44
CA HIS A 287 5.63 4.55 5.99
C HIS A 287 6.47 5.23 4.91
N THR A 288 7.14 6.33 5.27
CA THR A 288 7.93 7.19 4.36
C THR A 288 9.05 6.46 3.63
N GLY A 289 9.66 5.44 4.26
CA GLY A 289 10.67 4.56 3.62
C GLY A 289 10.19 3.82 2.35
N PHE A 290 8.87 3.70 2.14
CA PHE A 290 8.30 3.28 0.86
C PHE A 290 7.54 4.43 0.17
N GLY A 291 6.71 5.17 0.92
CA GLY A 291 5.85 6.24 0.39
C GLY A 291 6.59 7.27 -0.46
N ILE A 292 7.70 7.81 0.04
CA ILE A 292 8.45 8.86 -0.65
C ILE A 292 9.23 8.32 -1.85
N PRO A 293 9.99 7.22 -1.74
CA PRO A 293 10.67 6.67 -2.90
C PRO A 293 9.73 6.27 -4.05
N PHE A 294 8.55 5.71 -3.76
CA PHE A 294 7.59 5.36 -4.82
C PHE A 294 6.81 6.57 -5.36
N ALA A 295 6.66 7.64 -4.58
CA ALA A 295 6.09 8.89 -5.07
C ALA A 295 7.07 9.65 -5.98
N THR A 296 8.36 9.60 -5.70
CA THR A 296 9.43 10.34 -6.42
C THR A 296 10.09 9.52 -7.52
N TRP A 297 10.06 8.19 -7.45
CA TRP A 297 10.64 7.32 -8.45
C TRP A 297 9.91 5.97 -8.50
N PRO A 298 8.67 5.93 -9.05
CA PRO A 298 7.82 4.73 -9.03
C PRO A 298 8.42 3.53 -9.80
N ASP A 299 9.31 3.77 -10.77
CA ASP A 299 9.99 2.76 -11.59
C ASP A 299 11.31 2.26 -10.97
N ARG A 300 11.48 2.43 -9.66
CA ARG A 300 12.71 2.10 -8.93
C ARG A 300 12.91 0.61 -8.61
N THR A 301 11.88 -0.20 -8.73
CA THR A 301 11.89 -1.62 -8.32
C THR A 301 12.01 -2.56 -9.51
N ASP A 302 11.95 -3.87 -9.26
CA ASP A 302 12.10 -4.95 -10.26
C ASP A 302 10.95 -5.04 -11.30
N VAL A 303 10.11 -4.00 -11.40
CA VAL A 303 9.17 -3.79 -12.50
C VAL A 303 9.83 -2.91 -13.57
N PRO A 304 9.82 -3.31 -14.85
CA PRO A 304 10.27 -2.44 -15.93
C PRO A 304 9.52 -1.09 -15.93
N ARG A 305 8.20 -1.11 -15.67
CA ARG A 305 7.36 0.05 -15.39
C ARG A 305 6.30 -0.28 -14.34
N SER A 306 6.15 0.60 -13.35
CA SER A 306 5.11 0.51 -12.33
C SER A 306 3.81 1.17 -12.81
N ALA A 307 2.68 0.46 -12.67
CA ALA A 307 1.36 1.04 -12.87
C ALA A 307 0.89 1.91 -11.69
N ALA A 308 1.56 1.83 -10.54
CA ALA A 308 1.32 2.71 -9.41
C ALA A 308 1.98 4.08 -9.64
N ARG A 309 1.17 5.13 -9.77
CA ARG A 309 1.58 6.52 -10.03
C ARG A 309 0.93 7.47 -9.02
N PRO A 310 1.26 7.34 -7.72
CA PRO A 310 0.51 8.03 -6.67
C PRO A 310 0.57 9.55 -6.81
N LEU A 311 1.72 10.11 -7.22
CA LEU A 311 1.90 11.57 -7.31
C LEU A 311 0.95 12.24 -8.31
N ARG A 312 0.55 11.54 -9.38
CA ARG A 312 -0.39 12.03 -10.39
C ARG A 312 -1.77 12.39 -9.83
N TYR A 313 -2.12 11.80 -8.71
CA TYR A 313 -3.49 11.75 -8.19
C TYR A 313 -3.60 12.23 -6.74
N MET A 314 -2.52 12.77 -6.17
CA MET A 314 -2.47 13.15 -4.77
C MET A 314 -2.64 14.66 -4.64
N ASP A 315 -3.72 15.10 -3.98
CA ASP A 315 -3.99 16.52 -3.72
C ASP A 315 -3.19 17.04 -2.51
N ARG A 316 -2.95 16.17 -1.52
CA ARG A 316 -2.20 16.48 -0.29
C ARG A 316 -1.46 15.24 0.18
N TYR A 317 -0.26 15.41 0.73
CA TYR A 317 0.48 14.32 1.37
C TYR A 317 0.82 14.71 2.80
N VAL A 318 0.41 13.88 3.76
CA VAL A 318 0.75 14.07 5.17
C VAL A 318 1.55 12.90 5.74
N THR A 319 2.27 13.17 6.81
CA THR A 319 2.85 12.16 7.69
C THR A 319 2.23 12.17 9.08
N VAL A 320 2.24 11.00 9.71
CA VAL A 320 1.90 10.80 11.12
C VAL A 320 3.02 10.01 11.78
N ARG A 321 3.07 10.00 13.11
CA ARG A 321 4.10 9.30 13.89
C ARG A 321 3.61 7.94 14.34
N GLN A 322 4.54 7.09 14.77
CA GLN A 322 4.23 5.72 15.17
C GLN A 322 3.26 5.69 16.34
N GLY A 323 3.51 6.50 17.37
CA GLY A 323 2.65 6.58 18.55
C GLY A 323 1.23 7.08 18.24
N GLU A 324 1.06 7.98 17.27
CA GLU A 324 -0.26 8.47 16.83
C GLU A 324 -1.08 7.35 16.19
N VAL A 325 -0.44 6.51 15.36
CA VAL A 325 -1.10 5.38 14.72
C VAL A 325 -1.46 4.29 15.73
N PHE A 326 -0.57 3.99 16.68
CA PHE A 326 -0.89 3.05 17.77
C PHE A 326 -2.06 3.54 18.62
N TYR A 327 -2.08 4.83 18.96
CA TYR A 327 -3.18 5.44 19.70
C TYR A 327 -4.51 5.33 18.95
N MET A 328 -4.55 5.70 17.67
CA MET A 328 -5.79 5.64 16.89
C MET A 328 -6.24 4.21 16.61
N THR A 329 -5.31 3.26 16.55
CA THR A 329 -5.64 1.84 16.45
C THR A 329 -6.37 1.34 17.70
N GLU A 330 -5.86 1.69 18.88
CA GLU A 330 -6.53 1.36 20.15
C GLU A 330 -7.86 2.12 20.29
N ALA A 331 -7.90 3.41 19.91
CA ALA A 331 -9.12 4.21 19.95
C ALA A 331 -10.21 3.64 19.02
N LEU A 332 -9.84 3.10 17.85
CA LEU A 332 -10.78 2.41 16.96
C LEU A 332 -11.39 1.18 17.64
N ALA A 333 -10.57 0.38 18.33
CA ALA A 333 -11.06 -0.77 19.07
C ALA A 333 -11.98 -0.36 20.23
N GLN A 334 -11.53 0.58 21.07
CA GLN A 334 -12.26 0.96 22.30
C GLN A 334 -13.50 1.81 22.05
N LEU A 335 -13.47 2.72 21.06
CA LEU A 335 -14.57 3.65 20.80
C LEU A 335 -15.55 3.14 19.75
N GLN A 336 -15.14 2.24 18.85
CA GLN A 336 -16.00 1.76 17.77
C GLN A 336 -16.21 0.24 17.79
N GLY A 337 -15.49 -0.50 18.63
CA GLY A 337 -15.56 -1.97 18.66
C GLY A 337 -14.91 -2.64 17.44
N LEU A 338 -14.04 -1.93 16.72
CA LEU A 338 -13.36 -2.45 15.53
C LEU A 338 -11.88 -2.70 15.81
N GLU A 339 -11.54 -3.94 16.13
CA GLU A 339 -10.14 -4.35 16.31
C GLU A 339 -9.44 -4.45 14.94
N ARG A 340 -8.39 -3.64 14.71
CA ARG A 340 -7.66 -3.58 13.42
C ARG A 340 -6.14 -3.51 13.63
N GLY A 341 -5.38 -3.92 12.61
CA GLY A 341 -3.92 -3.85 12.63
C GLY A 341 -3.42 -2.41 12.46
N PRO A 342 -2.31 -2.02 13.11
CA PRO A 342 -1.90 -0.62 13.14
C PRO A 342 -1.46 -0.08 11.78
N ALA A 343 -0.86 -0.92 10.91
CA ALA A 343 -0.43 -0.48 9.58
C ALA A 343 -1.60 0.01 8.71
N GLY A 344 -2.77 -0.63 8.80
CA GLY A 344 -3.97 -0.24 8.08
C GLY A 344 -4.69 0.99 8.67
N ASN A 345 -4.28 1.47 9.84
CA ASN A 345 -4.88 2.64 10.49
C ASN A 345 -4.05 3.91 10.34
N THR A 346 -3.00 3.90 9.49
CA THR A 346 -2.20 5.09 9.18
C THR A 346 -3.07 6.22 8.64
N SER A 347 -3.95 5.91 7.69
CA SER A 347 -4.90 6.87 7.11
C SER A 347 -5.96 7.34 8.12
N LEU A 348 -6.39 6.49 9.04
CA LEU A 348 -7.29 6.89 10.14
C LEU A 348 -6.62 7.89 11.08
N ALA A 349 -5.35 7.67 11.44
CA ALA A 349 -4.60 8.61 12.27
C ALA A 349 -4.47 9.99 11.61
N ALA A 350 -4.19 10.02 10.31
CA ALA A 350 -4.17 11.27 9.55
C ALA A 350 -5.56 11.91 9.45
N ALA A 351 -6.60 11.12 9.13
CA ALA A 351 -7.96 11.61 8.99
C ALA A 351 -8.50 12.24 10.28
N PHE A 352 -8.10 11.73 11.45
CA PHE A 352 -8.54 12.27 12.73
C PHE A 352 -8.15 13.74 12.95
N SER A 353 -6.94 14.15 12.55
CA SER A 353 -6.53 15.55 12.62
C SER A 353 -7.03 16.36 11.43
N ILE A 354 -6.99 15.80 10.21
CA ILE A 354 -7.48 16.49 8.99
C ILE A 354 -8.96 16.84 9.12
N ALA A 355 -9.77 15.95 9.70
CA ALA A 355 -11.20 16.20 9.91
C ALA A 355 -11.44 17.49 10.70
N GLN A 356 -10.57 17.85 11.64
CA GLN A 356 -10.70 19.04 12.49
C GLN A 356 -10.40 20.36 11.73
N GLU A 357 -9.81 20.26 10.53
CA GLU A 357 -9.61 21.39 9.61
C GLU A 357 -10.85 21.64 8.73
N MET A 358 -11.84 20.75 8.77
CA MET A 358 -12.99 20.71 7.87
C MET A 358 -14.30 21.09 8.59
N GLU A 359 -15.32 21.46 7.82
CA GLU A 359 -16.65 21.81 8.33
C GLU A 359 -17.44 20.57 8.78
N ASN A 360 -18.36 20.76 9.71
CA ASN A 360 -19.07 19.67 10.41
C ASN A 360 -19.95 18.80 9.50
N ASP A 361 -20.43 19.34 8.39
CA ASP A 361 -21.28 18.67 7.41
C ASP A 361 -20.48 17.96 6.31
N GLN A 362 -19.17 18.24 6.21
CA GLN A 362 -18.29 17.58 5.26
C GLN A 362 -17.99 16.14 5.64
N MET A 363 -17.57 15.36 4.64
CA MET A 363 -17.32 13.94 4.73
C MET A 363 -15.87 13.61 4.39
N ILE A 364 -15.20 12.92 5.31
CA ILE A 364 -13.86 12.36 5.10
C ILE A 364 -13.93 10.83 5.21
N VAL A 365 -13.46 10.13 4.18
CA VAL A 365 -13.46 8.66 4.11
C VAL A 365 -12.03 8.15 4.25
N VAL A 366 -11.79 7.39 5.31
CA VAL A 366 -10.60 6.55 5.48
C VAL A 366 -10.80 5.31 4.62
N GLN A 367 -9.95 5.15 3.61
CA GLN A 367 -10.20 4.19 2.53
C GLN A 367 -9.93 2.73 2.92
N GLU A 368 -9.14 2.47 3.95
CA GLU A 368 -8.82 1.10 4.33
C GLU A 368 -8.65 0.91 5.82
N THR A 369 -8.82 -0.36 6.21
CA THR A 369 -8.39 -0.96 7.46
C THR A 369 -7.90 -2.37 7.12
N GLU A 370 -7.27 -3.02 8.09
CA GLU A 370 -6.80 -4.39 7.93
C GLU A 370 -7.11 -5.27 9.14
N TYR A 371 -7.17 -6.57 8.88
CA TYR A 371 -7.31 -7.58 9.92
C TYR A 371 -6.23 -7.49 10.99
N THR A 372 -6.63 -7.87 12.20
CA THR A 372 -5.75 -8.15 13.34
C THR A 372 -5.62 -9.64 13.54
N GLY A 373 -4.45 -10.07 13.96
CA GLY A 373 -4.16 -11.37 14.54
C GLY A 373 -3.22 -11.15 15.72
N ALA A 374 -2.90 -12.19 16.49
CA ALA A 374 -2.13 -12.06 17.72
C ALA A 374 -0.82 -11.27 17.47
N GLY A 375 0.00 -11.69 16.51
CA GLY A 375 1.24 -10.99 16.16
C GLY A 375 1.08 -9.69 15.38
N LYS A 376 -0.13 -9.26 15.02
CA LYS A 376 -0.42 -7.95 14.41
C LYS A 376 -1.07 -6.95 15.37
N HIS A 377 -1.46 -7.40 16.57
CA HIS A 377 -2.01 -6.52 17.60
C HIS A 377 -0.96 -5.48 18.02
N ILE A 378 -1.40 -4.35 18.59
CA ILE A 378 -0.48 -3.28 19.03
C ILE A 378 0.53 -3.79 20.07
N GLN A 379 0.09 -4.71 20.95
CA GLN A 379 0.89 -5.16 22.09
C GLN A 379 2.16 -5.90 21.66
N PRO A 380 2.13 -6.89 20.75
CA PRO A 380 3.38 -7.50 20.28
C PRO A 380 4.31 -6.53 19.55
N GLN A 381 3.79 -5.54 18.82
CA GLN A 381 4.68 -4.54 18.19
C GLN A 381 5.40 -3.69 19.25
N LEU A 382 4.68 -3.23 20.27
CA LEU A 382 5.26 -2.42 21.35
C LEU A 382 6.22 -3.25 22.22
N SER A 383 5.89 -4.50 22.54
CA SER A 383 6.82 -5.39 23.25
C SER A 383 8.09 -5.62 22.44
N PHE A 384 7.96 -5.91 21.14
CA PHE A 384 9.09 -6.07 20.24
C PHE A 384 9.95 -4.82 20.14
N ALA A 385 9.33 -3.64 20.07
CA ALA A 385 10.06 -2.38 20.08
C ALA A 385 10.91 -2.21 21.37
N ARG A 386 10.33 -2.46 22.55
CA ARG A 386 11.08 -2.42 23.83
C ARG A 386 12.26 -3.38 23.85
N GLU A 387 12.06 -4.61 23.39
CA GLU A 387 13.12 -5.62 23.28
C GLU A 387 14.24 -5.24 22.30
N ASN A 388 13.97 -4.30 21.37
CA ASN A 388 14.96 -3.75 20.44
C ASN A 388 15.54 -2.41 20.95
N GLY A 389 15.34 -2.07 22.23
CA GLY A 389 15.88 -0.87 22.85
C GLY A 389 15.15 0.42 22.49
N ILE A 390 13.94 0.33 21.94
CA ILE A 390 13.09 1.49 21.67
C ILE A 390 12.36 1.87 22.96
N GLU A 391 12.54 3.10 23.40
CA GLU A 391 11.83 3.65 24.55
C GLU A 391 10.34 3.83 24.21
N ILE A 392 9.44 3.40 25.10
CA ILE A 392 7.99 3.61 24.93
C ILE A 392 7.47 4.39 26.12
N ARG A 393 6.88 5.54 25.85
CA ARG A 393 6.29 6.41 26.87
C ARG A 393 5.06 7.13 26.35
N PHE A 394 4.30 7.70 27.28
CA PHE A 394 3.28 8.69 26.95
C PHE A 394 3.89 10.10 26.89
N GLY A 395 3.35 10.98 26.05
CA GLY A 395 3.78 12.37 25.94
C GLY A 395 3.36 13.02 24.63
N ASP A 396 4.09 14.05 24.21
CA ASP A 396 3.87 14.72 22.92
C ASP A 396 4.54 13.94 21.79
N PRO A 397 3.78 13.40 20.81
CA PRO A 397 4.34 12.69 19.69
C PRO A 397 5.39 13.49 18.95
N LYS A 398 5.38 14.84 18.98
CA LYS A 398 6.36 15.70 18.30
C LYS A 398 7.82 15.42 18.68
N ASP A 399 8.05 14.80 19.83
CA ASP A 399 9.37 14.44 20.35
C ASP A 399 9.80 13.02 19.92
N GLU A 400 8.95 12.31 19.17
CA GLU A 400 9.25 10.97 18.66
C GLU A 400 10.42 11.03 17.67
N ILE A 401 11.36 10.09 17.82
CA ILE A 401 12.51 9.91 16.96
C ILE A 401 12.49 8.47 16.43
N PRO A 402 12.29 8.27 15.11
CA PRO A 402 12.23 6.94 14.52
C PRO A 402 13.41 6.04 14.91
N GLY A 403 13.08 4.83 15.37
CA GLY A 403 14.05 3.81 15.80
C GLY A 403 14.76 4.10 17.13
N LYS A 404 14.33 5.12 17.89
CA LYS A 404 14.80 5.39 19.26
C LYS A 404 13.68 5.35 20.29
N ASN A 405 12.54 5.94 19.98
CA ASN A 405 11.38 5.93 20.86
C ASN A 405 10.06 5.87 20.07
N ILE A 406 8.99 5.48 20.77
CA ILE A 406 7.60 5.57 20.34
C ILE A 406 6.87 6.35 21.42
N ILE A 407 6.27 7.47 21.06
CA ILE A 407 5.58 8.34 22.02
C ILE A 407 4.09 8.27 21.78
N LEU A 408 3.40 7.52 22.65
CA LEU A 408 1.94 7.46 22.65
C LEU A 408 1.41 8.85 23.10
N PRO A 409 0.51 9.50 22.35
CA PRO A 409 -0.11 10.74 22.77
C PRO A 409 -0.68 10.62 24.19
N GLU A 410 -0.28 11.50 25.11
CA GLU A 410 -0.87 11.59 26.45
C GLU A 410 -2.32 12.10 26.41
N HIS A 411 -2.67 12.83 25.35
CA HIS A 411 -4.00 13.35 25.10
C HIS A 411 -4.29 13.37 23.59
N PRO A 412 -5.53 13.09 23.14
CA PRO A 412 -5.86 13.02 21.71
C PRO A 412 -5.67 14.34 20.95
N SER A 413 -5.61 15.49 21.64
CA SER A 413 -5.33 16.80 21.01
C SER A 413 -3.90 16.94 20.49
N LEU A 414 -3.02 15.98 20.82
CA LEU A 414 -1.63 15.96 20.36
C LEU A 414 -1.48 15.22 19.02
N LEU A 415 -2.53 14.56 18.53
CA LEU A 415 -2.53 14.00 17.18
C LEU A 415 -2.57 15.12 16.15
N ASN A 416 -1.61 15.11 15.24
CA ASN A 416 -1.37 16.18 14.29
C ASN A 416 -0.61 15.68 13.06
N ALA A 417 -1.35 15.31 12.02
CA ALA A 417 -0.77 15.02 10.72
C ALA A 417 0.04 16.22 10.20
N LYS A 418 1.25 15.95 9.69
CA LYS A 418 2.16 16.95 9.18
C LYS A 418 2.18 16.94 7.66
N ASP A 419 1.92 18.08 7.05
CA ASP A 419 2.06 18.23 5.61
C ASP A 419 3.49 18.00 5.14
N LEU A 420 3.61 17.26 4.04
CA LEU A 420 4.80 17.21 3.21
C LEU A 420 4.62 18.16 2.03
N ASP A 421 5.69 18.86 1.66
CA ASP A 421 5.65 19.74 0.49
C ASP A 421 5.62 18.92 -0.80
N LEU A 422 4.43 18.82 -1.42
CA LEU A 422 4.25 18.17 -2.71
C LEU A 422 5.11 18.82 -3.81
N THR A 423 5.41 20.11 -3.71
CA THR A 423 6.29 20.81 -4.67
C THR A 423 7.68 20.19 -4.67
N ASP A 424 8.24 19.93 -3.48
CA ASP A 424 9.57 19.33 -3.35
C ASP A 424 9.59 17.85 -3.76
N ILE A 425 8.49 17.13 -3.51
CA ILE A 425 8.31 15.76 -4.01
C ILE A 425 8.25 15.75 -5.56
N LYS A 426 7.53 16.69 -6.17
CA LYS A 426 7.46 16.86 -7.62
C LYS A 426 8.81 17.24 -8.23
N LYS A 427 9.56 18.16 -7.61
CA LYS A 427 10.94 18.48 -8.01
C LYS A 427 11.83 17.23 -7.97
N SER A 428 11.78 16.48 -6.87
CA SER A 428 12.53 15.23 -6.72
C SER A 428 12.18 14.20 -7.79
N TYR A 429 10.90 14.11 -8.17
CA TYR A 429 10.45 13.26 -9.28
C TYR A 429 11.11 13.66 -10.61
N ILE A 430 11.07 14.96 -10.92
CA ILE A 430 11.67 15.50 -12.13
C ILE A 430 13.17 15.25 -12.13
N GLU A 431 13.88 15.58 -11.05
CA GLU A 431 15.33 15.34 -10.91
C GLU A 431 15.71 13.87 -11.11
N ASN A 432 14.98 12.94 -10.50
CA ASN A 432 15.21 11.51 -10.69
C ASN A 432 14.97 11.08 -12.14
N SER A 433 13.96 11.64 -12.80
CA SER A 433 13.66 11.37 -14.20
C SER A 433 14.75 11.92 -15.14
N LEU A 434 15.28 13.12 -14.85
CA LEU A 434 16.35 13.76 -15.63
C LEU A 434 17.68 13.02 -15.56
N LYS A 435 17.98 12.31 -14.46
CA LYS A 435 19.19 11.46 -14.36
C LYS A 435 19.27 10.41 -15.47
N LYS A 436 18.15 9.95 -16.02
CA LYS A 436 18.10 9.03 -17.18
C LYS A 436 18.30 9.70 -18.54
N ILE A 437 18.13 11.02 -18.59
CA ILE A 437 18.27 11.82 -19.81
C ILE A 437 19.75 12.16 -20.05
N GLY A 438 20.53 12.39 -18.98
CA GLY A 438 21.90 12.88 -19.09
C GLY A 438 21.93 14.33 -19.57
N ASP A 439 22.92 14.70 -20.37
CA ASP A 439 23.16 16.10 -20.78
C ASP A 439 22.36 16.56 -22.01
N ARG A 440 21.45 15.74 -22.53
CA ARG A 440 20.64 16.13 -23.71
C ARG A 440 19.45 17.01 -23.31
N ASN A 441 18.98 17.80 -24.26
CA ASN A 441 17.72 18.52 -24.11
C ASN A 441 16.51 17.57 -24.01
N LEU A 442 15.51 17.99 -23.21
CA LEU A 442 14.20 17.35 -23.13
C LEU A 442 13.47 17.45 -24.47
N LYS A 443 12.87 16.35 -24.90
CA LYS A 443 11.91 16.34 -26.02
C LYS A 443 10.53 16.77 -25.53
N ASP A 444 9.70 17.30 -26.42
CA ASP A 444 8.33 17.73 -26.08
C ASP A 444 7.50 16.60 -25.45
N SER A 445 7.64 15.37 -25.96
CA SER A 445 6.97 14.18 -25.41
C SER A 445 7.38 13.84 -23.98
N GLU A 446 8.57 14.27 -23.55
CA GLU A 446 9.08 14.08 -22.18
C GLU A 446 8.60 15.18 -21.25
N PHE A 447 8.54 16.41 -21.76
CA PHE A 447 7.94 17.50 -21.03
C PHE A 447 6.45 17.23 -20.71
N GLU A 448 5.67 16.79 -21.71
CA GLU A 448 4.27 16.41 -21.51
C GLU A 448 4.09 15.19 -20.60
N PHE A 449 5.00 14.23 -20.67
CA PHE A 449 5.00 13.10 -19.75
C PHE A 449 5.24 13.54 -18.29
N LEU A 450 6.25 14.38 -18.05
CA LEU A 450 6.56 14.89 -16.72
C LEU A 450 5.41 15.73 -16.15
N LYS A 451 4.80 16.61 -16.95
CA LYS A 451 3.59 17.35 -16.55
C LYS A 451 2.47 16.43 -16.06
N LYS A 452 2.23 15.32 -16.77
CA LYS A 452 1.21 14.35 -16.37
C LYS A 452 1.59 13.61 -15.09
N GLU A 453 2.86 13.30 -14.88
CA GLU A 453 3.38 12.66 -13.67
C GLU A 453 3.28 13.56 -12.42
N THR A 454 3.50 14.87 -12.58
CA THR A 454 3.63 15.83 -11.48
C THR A 454 2.50 16.86 -11.41
N ARG A 455 1.31 16.51 -11.92
CA ARG A 455 0.09 17.36 -12.03
C ARG A 455 -0.03 18.43 -10.97
#